data_AF-A0A2V7PTL3-F1
#
_entry.id   AF-A0A2V7PTL3-F1
#
_cell.length_a   1.000
_cell.length_b   1.000
_cell.length_c   1.000
_cell.angle_alpha   90.00
_cell.angle_beta   90.00
_cell.angle_gamma   90.00
#
_symmetry.space_group_name_H-M   'P 1'
#
loop_
_entity.id
_entity.type
_entity.pdbx_description
1 polymer ?
#
loop_
_entity_poly.entity_id
_entity_poly.type
_entity_poly.pdbx_seq_one_letter_code
_entity_poly.pdbx_strand_id
1 'polypeptide(L)'
;MTVIGKSVGDGAVALFDSLGTALSDRLELGRAFATLSLRDSARALGICAEPALGLSTLVGADDAHTRIQGWLLFGLFDVGLKQGSPNPDVPGCQAQKRQLFDAAFAGLPNHLFISGNLPSYAQVTVLRLGNRVIGAVPGEVTTTAGRRMREQMLASARKAGLPVTEALILGHANGYLEYITTAEEYTAQYYEGGSTIYGPGEAAMFGRALARLAASLSAGDSLPATAAPPLDLVVGHQRRVLPHKSSSRVPAPRVERVWCTGDTLYAWLQLGGAAEWPVATGEVAAQPRVEVVVDDATRTVVSWDDDPALELRLRSRRGGLGWWELRWSGASGRAYRVRIPGVTDSNPVKCSTP
;
A
#
# COMPACT_ATOMS: atom_id res chain seq x y z
N MET A 1 -3.07 -14.84 7.32
CA MET A 1 -3.47 -13.41 7.36
C MET A 1 -4.50 -13.10 8.44
N THR A 2 -5.42 -14.02 8.76
CA THR A 2 -6.50 -13.81 9.75
C THR A 2 -6.02 -13.46 11.16
N VAL A 3 -4.92 -14.03 11.65
CA VAL A 3 -4.44 -13.77 13.03
C VAL A 3 -3.97 -12.33 13.23
N ILE A 4 -3.18 -11.78 12.30
CA ILE A 4 -2.66 -10.40 12.40
C ILE A 4 -3.82 -9.41 12.29
N GLY A 5 -4.66 -9.55 11.25
CA GLY A 5 -5.82 -8.68 11.05
C GLY A 5 -6.78 -8.70 12.23
N LYS A 6 -7.07 -9.89 12.78
CA LYS A 6 -7.92 -10.04 13.97
C LYS A 6 -7.28 -9.39 15.20
N SER A 7 -6.00 -9.62 15.45
CA SER A 7 -5.30 -9.01 16.59
C SER A 7 -5.34 -7.47 16.55
N VAL A 8 -5.09 -6.89 15.38
CA VAL A 8 -5.17 -5.43 15.18
C VAL A 8 -6.62 -4.94 15.34
N GLY A 9 -7.59 -5.63 14.75
CA GLY A 9 -9.00 -5.28 14.84
C GLY A 9 -9.55 -5.35 16.26
N ASP A 10 -9.27 -6.45 16.98
CA ASP A 10 -9.66 -6.63 18.38
C ASP A 10 -9.03 -5.54 19.27
N GLY A 11 -7.75 -5.21 19.03
CA GLY A 11 -7.08 -4.12 19.74
C GLY A 11 -7.70 -2.75 19.47
N ALA A 12 -8.11 -2.47 18.23
CA ALA A 12 -8.78 -1.23 17.87
C ALA A 12 -10.17 -1.11 18.51
N VAL A 13 -10.95 -2.19 18.53
CA VAL A 13 -12.26 -2.24 19.21
C VAL A 13 -12.09 -2.07 20.71
N ALA A 14 -11.16 -2.79 21.34
CA ALA A 14 -10.89 -2.65 22.76
C ALA A 14 -10.48 -1.21 23.14
N LEU A 15 -9.67 -0.55 22.29
CA LEU A 15 -9.32 0.86 22.48
C LEU A 15 -10.55 1.75 22.35
N PHE A 16 -11.37 1.57 21.31
CA PHE A 16 -12.60 2.33 21.11
C PHE A 16 -13.56 2.21 22.31
N ASP A 17 -13.82 0.98 22.77
CA ASP A 17 -14.68 0.71 23.92
C ASP A 17 -14.14 1.35 25.20
N SER A 18 -12.80 1.34 25.39
CA SER A 18 -12.16 1.97 26.55
C SER A 18 -12.26 3.49 26.56
N LEU A 19 -12.42 4.14 25.40
CA LEU A 19 -12.57 5.60 25.33
C LEU A 19 -13.93 6.05 25.86
N GLY A 20 -14.98 5.23 25.73
CA GLY A 20 -16.29 5.43 26.37
C GLY A 20 -16.78 6.88 26.37
N THR A 21 -16.94 7.46 27.56
CA THR A 21 -17.44 8.84 27.76
C THR A 21 -16.42 9.94 27.46
N ALA A 22 -15.17 9.61 27.15
CA ALA A 22 -14.15 10.58 26.74
C ALA A 22 -14.29 11.00 25.26
N LEU A 23 -15.13 10.31 24.48
CA LEU A 23 -15.49 10.73 23.13
C LEU A 23 -16.34 12.01 23.16
N SER A 24 -16.07 12.90 22.22
CA SER A 24 -16.71 14.21 22.09
C SER A 24 -17.23 14.37 20.66
N ASP A 25 -18.39 15.01 20.50
CA ASP A 25 -18.94 15.42 19.21
C ASP A 25 -18.28 16.70 18.66
N ARG A 26 -17.52 17.41 19.52
CA ARG A 26 -16.67 18.54 19.14
C ARG A 26 -15.24 18.06 18.93
N LEU A 27 -14.71 18.30 17.72
CA LEU A 27 -13.33 18.02 17.34
C LEU A 27 -12.70 19.26 16.72
N GLU A 28 -11.70 19.83 17.39
CA GLU A 28 -10.91 20.94 16.83
C GLU A 28 -10.05 20.42 15.68
N LEU A 29 -10.10 21.12 14.53
CA LEU A 29 -9.41 20.72 13.31
C LEU A 29 -8.41 21.80 12.90
N GLY A 30 -7.21 21.37 12.55
CA GLY A 30 -6.22 22.21 11.88
C GLY A 30 -5.61 21.48 10.70
N ARG A 31 -5.25 22.20 9.64
CA ARG A 31 -4.51 21.61 8.52
C ARG A 31 -3.46 22.56 8.00
N ALA A 32 -2.33 22.00 7.59
CA ALA A 32 -1.30 22.67 6.83
C ALA A 32 -0.77 21.71 5.76
N PHE A 33 -0.50 22.22 4.57
CA PHE A 33 -0.08 21.42 3.42
C PHE A 33 1.08 22.12 2.72
N ALA A 34 2.02 21.34 2.19
CA ALA A 34 3.04 21.84 1.29
C ALA A 34 3.36 20.82 0.19
N THR A 35 3.58 21.35 -1.02
CA THR A 35 4.27 20.64 -2.10
C THR A 35 5.74 21.04 -2.09
N LEU A 36 6.63 20.07 -1.90
CA LEU A 36 8.08 20.27 -1.93
C LEU A 36 8.58 19.98 -3.34
N SER A 37 9.27 20.93 -3.99
CA SER A 37 10.08 20.62 -5.18
C SER A 37 11.39 20.00 -4.72
N LEU A 38 11.51 18.68 -4.86
CA LEU A 38 12.61 17.91 -4.27
C LEU A 38 13.93 18.20 -4.98
N ARG A 39 13.94 18.16 -6.31
CA ARG A 39 15.15 18.38 -7.12
C ARG A 39 15.60 19.83 -7.08
N ASP A 40 14.70 20.77 -7.39
CA ASP A 40 15.07 22.18 -7.52
C ASP A 40 15.46 22.80 -6.17
N SER A 41 14.90 22.29 -5.07
CA SER A 41 15.20 22.76 -3.71
C SER A 41 16.14 21.84 -2.94
N ALA A 42 16.79 20.86 -3.59
CA ALA A 42 17.54 19.80 -2.92
C ALA A 42 18.58 20.32 -1.91
N ARG A 43 19.34 21.36 -2.28
CA ARG A 43 20.33 21.99 -1.40
C ARG A 43 19.69 22.61 -0.16
N ALA A 44 18.58 23.34 -0.33
CA ALA A 44 17.86 23.98 0.78
C ALA A 44 17.13 22.94 1.66
N LEU A 45 16.73 21.82 1.06
CA LEU A 45 16.11 20.69 1.71
C LEU A 45 17.12 19.76 2.38
N GLY A 46 18.42 19.86 2.06
CA GLY A 46 19.47 19.01 2.62
C GLY A 46 19.41 17.57 2.13
N ILE A 47 19.05 17.37 0.86
CA ILE A 47 18.92 16.08 0.18
C ILE A 47 19.70 16.08 -1.13
N CYS A 48 19.76 14.94 -1.81
CA CYS A 48 20.36 14.85 -3.14
C CYS A 48 19.49 15.47 -4.22
N ALA A 49 20.10 16.15 -5.19
CA ALA A 49 19.36 16.72 -6.31
C ALA A 49 18.85 15.64 -7.28
N GLU A 50 19.65 14.57 -7.45
CA GLU A 50 19.31 13.46 -8.32
C GLU A 50 18.87 12.25 -7.48
N PRO A 51 17.61 11.79 -7.60
CA PRO A 51 17.14 10.60 -6.91
C PRO A 51 17.75 9.33 -7.52
N ALA A 52 18.05 8.32 -6.71
CA ALA A 52 18.66 7.08 -7.20
C ALA A 52 18.18 5.86 -6.41
N LEU A 53 18.00 4.75 -7.12
CA LEU A 53 17.73 3.43 -6.54
C LEU A 53 19.04 2.66 -6.32
N GLY A 54 19.14 2.00 -5.17
CA GLY A 54 20.24 1.10 -4.85
C GLY A 54 20.04 -0.30 -5.44
N LEU A 55 21.14 -1.03 -5.65
CA LEU A 55 21.10 -2.45 -6.02
C LEU A 55 20.35 -3.30 -4.98
N SER A 56 20.37 -2.92 -3.70
CA SER A 56 19.60 -3.60 -2.67
C SER A 56 18.07 -3.44 -2.84
N THR A 57 17.59 -2.43 -3.57
CA THR A 57 16.16 -2.36 -3.92
C THR A 57 15.75 -3.49 -4.85
N LEU A 58 16.62 -3.90 -5.78
CA LEU A 58 16.29 -4.95 -6.74
C LEU A 58 16.19 -6.35 -6.11
N VAL A 59 16.78 -6.54 -4.92
CA VAL A 59 16.76 -7.84 -4.25
C VAL A 59 15.51 -8.09 -3.40
N GLY A 60 14.73 -7.04 -3.11
CA GLY A 60 13.57 -7.13 -2.22
C GLY A 60 13.92 -7.23 -0.73
N ALA A 61 12.91 -6.98 0.10
CA ALA A 61 12.97 -7.10 1.55
C ALA A 61 12.89 -8.56 2.02
N ASP A 62 13.04 -8.77 3.34
CA ASP A 62 13.02 -10.10 3.98
C ASP A 62 11.69 -10.84 3.81
N ASP A 63 10.60 -10.13 3.60
CA ASP A 63 9.27 -10.68 3.37
C ASP A 63 9.03 -11.13 1.91
N ALA A 64 9.86 -10.64 0.97
CA ALA A 64 9.73 -10.95 -0.46
C ALA A 64 11.03 -10.74 -1.25
N HIS A 65 12.03 -11.61 -1.05
CA HIS A 65 13.23 -11.57 -1.89
C HIS A 65 12.92 -11.89 -3.36
N THR A 66 13.62 -11.20 -4.25
CA THR A 66 13.62 -11.50 -5.68
C THR A 66 14.61 -12.62 -5.99
N ARG A 67 14.47 -13.22 -7.16
CA ARG A 67 15.33 -14.34 -7.61
C ARG A 67 16.80 -13.96 -7.83
N ILE A 68 17.11 -12.67 -7.80
CA ILE A 68 18.46 -12.14 -8.06
C ILE A 68 19.25 -11.82 -6.78
N GLN A 69 18.65 -12.07 -5.61
CA GLN A 69 19.36 -12.02 -4.33
C GLN A 69 20.59 -12.93 -4.36
N GLY A 70 21.76 -12.35 -4.06
CA GLY A 70 23.05 -13.02 -4.03
C GLY A 70 23.67 -13.32 -5.39
N TRP A 71 23.12 -12.82 -6.50
CA TRP A 71 23.69 -13.07 -7.83
C TRP A 71 25.08 -12.44 -7.98
N LEU A 72 26.00 -13.23 -8.52
CA LEU A 72 27.35 -12.81 -8.89
C LEU A 72 27.42 -12.59 -10.40
N LEU A 73 28.05 -11.49 -10.83
CA LEU A 73 28.31 -11.25 -12.25
C LEU A 73 29.28 -12.32 -12.77
N PHE A 74 28.89 -13.02 -13.85
CA PHE A 74 29.56 -14.20 -14.38
C PHE A 74 29.77 -15.35 -13.37
N GLY A 75 29.02 -15.37 -12.27
CA GLY A 75 29.21 -16.33 -11.18
C GLY A 75 30.44 -16.08 -10.30
N LEU A 76 31.17 -14.98 -10.50
CA LEU A 76 32.47 -14.74 -9.87
C LEU A 76 32.55 -13.40 -9.10
N PHE A 77 31.90 -12.35 -9.61
CA PHE A 77 32.09 -11.00 -9.09
C PHE A 77 30.86 -10.54 -8.29
N ASP A 78 31.04 -10.25 -7.01
CA ASP A 78 30.01 -9.67 -6.17
C ASP A 78 29.78 -8.20 -6.56
N VAL A 79 28.66 -7.96 -7.24
CA VAL A 79 28.26 -6.62 -7.68
C VAL A 79 27.40 -5.90 -6.63
N GLY A 80 27.04 -6.56 -5.51
CA GLY A 80 26.22 -5.97 -4.46
C GLY A 80 24.71 -6.17 -4.65
N LEU A 81 24.29 -7.21 -5.40
CA LEU A 81 22.90 -7.68 -5.43
C LEU A 81 22.58 -8.47 -4.15
N LYS A 82 22.67 -7.80 -3.01
CA LYS A 82 22.29 -8.35 -1.71
C LYS A 82 21.89 -7.24 -0.75
N GLN A 83 21.04 -7.59 0.20
CA GLN A 83 20.77 -6.73 1.35
C GLN A 83 22.06 -6.48 2.16
N GLY A 84 22.20 -5.26 2.68
CA GLY A 84 23.36 -4.90 3.51
C GLY A 84 24.64 -4.68 2.70
N SER A 85 24.55 -4.17 1.46
CA SER A 85 25.70 -4.02 0.56
C SER A 85 26.08 -2.56 0.30
N PRO A 86 26.63 -1.84 1.30
CA PRO A 86 27.10 -0.48 1.08
C PRO A 86 28.30 -0.44 0.13
N ASN A 87 28.53 0.73 -0.45
CA ASN A 87 29.71 1.06 -1.22
C ASN A 87 30.31 2.37 -0.70
N PRO A 88 31.20 2.27 0.30
CA PRO A 88 31.77 3.46 0.96
C PRO A 88 32.69 4.26 0.04
N ASP A 89 33.14 3.68 -1.07
CA ASP A 89 34.16 4.25 -1.95
C ASP A 89 33.57 5.10 -3.09
N VAL A 90 32.24 5.20 -3.19
CA VAL A 90 31.58 6.04 -4.22
C VAL A 90 31.47 7.48 -3.74
N PRO A 91 32.15 8.44 -4.40
CA PRO A 91 31.99 9.85 -4.07
C PRO A 91 30.62 10.34 -4.52
N GLY A 92 30.01 11.24 -3.74
CA GLY A 92 28.81 11.96 -4.14
C GLY A 92 27.73 12.03 -3.06
N CYS A 93 26.62 12.68 -3.41
CA CYS A 93 25.54 12.93 -2.45
C CYS A 93 24.85 11.64 -1.97
N GLN A 94 24.70 10.64 -2.85
CA GLN A 94 24.07 9.35 -2.52
C GLN A 94 24.91 8.49 -1.56
N ALA A 95 26.12 8.94 -1.21
CA ALA A 95 26.99 8.34 -0.21
C ALA A 95 27.18 6.82 -0.44
N GLN A 96 26.85 5.98 0.53
CA GLN A 96 27.17 4.55 0.51
C GLN A 96 26.28 3.72 -0.45
N LYS A 97 25.40 4.33 -1.24
CA LYS A 97 24.47 3.61 -2.12
C LYS A 97 25.16 3.10 -3.37
N ARG A 98 25.07 1.79 -3.61
CA ARG A 98 25.37 1.17 -4.90
C ARG A 98 24.25 1.49 -5.88
N GLN A 99 24.35 2.58 -6.62
CA GLN A 99 23.33 2.90 -7.62
C GLN A 99 23.31 1.82 -8.70
N LEU A 100 22.13 1.58 -9.27
CA LEU A 100 21.98 0.68 -10.42
C LEU A 100 22.92 1.14 -11.57
N PHE A 101 23.44 0.30 -12.45
CA PHE A 101 24.29 0.69 -13.62
C PHE A 101 25.56 1.57 -13.39
N ASP A 102 25.90 2.01 -12.17
CA ASP A 102 27.04 2.92 -11.91
C ASP A 102 28.38 2.25 -12.24
N ALA A 103 28.50 0.95 -11.96
CA ALA A 103 29.73 0.19 -12.19
C ALA A 103 30.07 -0.02 -13.68
N ALA A 104 29.15 0.28 -14.61
CA ALA A 104 29.31 -0.08 -16.01
C ALA A 104 29.36 1.12 -16.98
N PHE A 105 28.75 2.27 -16.68
CA PHE A 105 28.53 3.32 -17.70
C PHE A 105 28.49 4.79 -17.20
N ALA A 106 29.18 5.13 -16.11
CA ALA A 106 29.39 6.52 -15.66
C ALA A 106 28.10 7.37 -15.46
N GLY A 107 27.05 6.80 -14.86
CA GLY A 107 25.87 7.52 -14.36
C GLY A 107 24.85 7.99 -15.42
N LEU A 108 25.21 8.15 -16.69
CA LEU A 108 24.29 8.60 -17.75
C LEU A 108 23.06 7.68 -17.93
N PRO A 109 23.19 6.34 -17.91
CA PRO A 109 22.02 5.47 -17.96
C PRO A 109 21.12 5.60 -16.74
N ASN A 110 21.67 5.85 -15.54
CA ASN A 110 20.86 6.13 -14.36
C ASN A 110 20.05 7.39 -14.51
N HIS A 111 20.66 8.43 -15.09
CA HIS A 111 19.96 9.66 -15.39
C HIS A 111 18.74 9.43 -16.29
N LEU A 112 18.97 8.78 -17.43
CA LEU A 112 17.97 8.62 -18.49
C LEU A 112 16.89 7.58 -18.19
N PHE A 113 17.24 6.46 -17.56
CA PHE A 113 16.32 5.32 -17.44
C PHE A 113 15.67 5.17 -16.06
N ILE A 114 16.27 5.72 -15.01
CA ILE A 114 15.79 5.54 -13.62
C ILE A 114 15.40 6.87 -13.03
N SER A 115 16.40 7.68 -12.71
CA SER A 115 16.23 8.90 -11.94
C SER A 115 15.28 9.87 -12.64
N GLY A 116 15.37 10.09 -13.95
CA GLY A 116 14.40 10.92 -14.70
C GLY A 116 12.93 10.50 -14.58
N ASN A 117 12.65 9.25 -14.20
CA ASN A 117 11.29 8.74 -13.99
C ASN A 117 10.87 8.70 -12.50
N LEU A 118 11.78 9.01 -11.57
CA LEU A 118 11.48 9.07 -10.14
C LEU A 118 10.81 10.41 -9.77
N PRO A 119 9.93 10.44 -8.75
CA PRO A 119 9.10 11.60 -8.48
C PRO A 119 9.91 12.81 -8.03
N SER A 120 9.67 13.97 -8.62
CA SER A 120 10.36 15.24 -8.33
C SER A 120 9.67 16.11 -7.29
N TYR A 121 8.49 15.69 -6.82
CA TYR A 121 7.67 16.45 -5.88
C TYR A 121 7.19 15.55 -4.73
N ALA A 122 7.13 16.11 -3.52
CA ALA A 122 6.53 15.47 -2.35
C ALA A 122 5.40 16.32 -1.82
N GLN A 123 4.24 15.72 -1.58
CA GLN A 123 3.12 16.39 -0.92
C GLN A 123 3.06 15.96 0.54
N VAL A 124 3.26 16.90 1.44
CA VAL A 124 3.25 16.67 2.89
C VAL A 124 2.09 17.42 3.54
N THR A 125 1.43 16.78 4.50
CA THR A 125 0.30 17.38 5.23
C THR A 125 0.52 17.22 6.72
N VAL A 126 0.16 18.24 7.49
CA VAL A 126 -0.02 18.13 8.93
C VAL A 126 -1.47 18.40 9.25
N LEU A 127 -2.11 17.47 9.95
CA LEU A 127 -3.47 17.58 10.46
C LEU A 127 -3.44 17.67 11.98
N ARG A 128 -4.22 18.56 12.58
CA ARG A 128 -4.50 18.56 14.00
C ARG A 128 -5.93 18.06 14.21
N LEU A 129 -6.07 17.04 15.05
CA LEU A 129 -7.35 16.48 15.48
C LEU A 129 -7.38 16.56 17.01
N GLY A 130 -8.05 17.58 17.56
CA GLY A 130 -8.06 17.86 19.00
C GLY A 130 -6.65 18.09 19.57
N ASN A 131 -6.21 17.19 20.45
CA ASN A 131 -4.89 17.19 21.07
C ASN A 131 -3.87 16.30 20.35
N ARG A 132 -4.18 15.83 19.14
CA ARG A 132 -3.30 15.01 18.30
C ARG A 132 -2.84 15.78 17.07
N VAL A 133 -1.62 15.54 16.62
CA VAL A 133 -1.10 16.03 15.34
C VAL A 133 -0.60 14.88 14.46
N ILE A 134 -1.07 14.80 13.23
CA ILE A 134 -0.78 13.73 12.28
C ILE A 134 0.03 14.33 11.13
N GLY A 135 1.25 13.84 10.92
CA GLY A 135 2.11 14.21 9.80
C GLY A 135 2.03 13.14 8.72
N ALA A 136 1.48 13.50 7.56
CA ALA A 136 1.34 12.63 6.41
C ALA A 136 2.50 12.84 5.43
N VAL A 137 3.16 11.75 5.04
CA VAL A 137 4.31 11.74 4.13
C VAL A 137 4.14 10.71 3.00
N PRO A 138 4.66 11.00 1.79
CA PRO A 138 4.45 10.15 0.63
C PRO A 138 5.48 9.02 0.54
N GLY A 139 5.54 8.11 1.52
CA GLY A 139 6.48 6.98 1.48
C GLY A 139 6.35 6.00 2.64
N GLU A 140 7.23 5.01 2.65
CA GLU A 140 7.33 3.96 3.66
C GLU A 140 8.37 4.35 4.73
N VAL A 141 7.90 4.87 5.86
CA VAL A 141 8.79 5.40 6.89
C VAL A 141 9.24 4.30 7.84
N THR A 142 10.55 4.15 8.05
CA THR A 142 11.08 3.21 9.06
C THR A 142 10.69 3.62 10.48
N THR A 143 10.73 2.67 11.40
CA THR A 143 10.39 2.88 12.81
C THR A 143 11.17 4.05 13.44
N THR A 144 12.49 4.12 13.23
CA THR A 144 13.30 5.19 13.82
C THR A 144 13.07 6.52 13.12
N ALA A 145 12.95 6.54 11.80
CA ALA A 145 12.67 7.76 11.04
C ALA A 145 11.32 8.36 11.49
N GLY A 146 10.28 7.54 11.58
CA GLY A 146 8.95 7.96 12.01
C GLY A 146 8.94 8.49 13.45
N ARG A 147 9.66 7.82 14.36
CA ARG A 147 9.83 8.31 15.74
C ARG A 147 10.48 9.69 15.79
N ARG A 148 11.57 9.91 15.07
CA ARG A 148 12.29 11.20 15.02
C ARG A 148 11.41 12.31 14.42
N MET A 149 10.71 12.03 13.31
CA MET A 149 9.76 12.97 12.71
C MET A 149 8.63 13.34 13.68
N ARG A 150 8.05 12.34 14.36
CA ARG A 150 6.99 12.51 15.35
C ARG A 150 7.42 13.43 16.49
N GLU A 151 8.58 13.18 17.08
CA GLU A 151 9.14 13.97 18.17
C GLU A 151 9.39 15.42 17.75
N GLN A 152 10.02 15.61 16.58
CA GLN A 152 10.31 16.93 16.05
C GLN A 152 9.03 17.73 15.73
N MET A 153 8.03 17.07 15.13
CA MET A 153 6.74 17.66 14.82
C MET A 153 5.98 18.07 16.09
N LEU A 154 5.93 17.18 17.09
CA LEU A 154 5.27 17.43 18.37
C LEU A 154 5.92 18.59 19.14
N ALA A 155 7.26 18.61 19.20
CA ALA A 155 8.01 19.69 19.83
C ALA A 155 7.72 21.04 19.16
N SER A 156 7.68 21.06 17.82
CA SER A 156 7.39 22.26 17.04
C SER A 156 5.97 22.78 17.28
N ALA A 157 4.97 21.89 17.25
CA ALA A 157 3.58 22.23 17.54
C ALA A 157 3.40 22.83 18.95
N ARG A 158 4.03 22.22 19.97
CA ARG A 158 3.98 22.72 21.35
C ARG A 158 4.68 24.08 21.50
N LYS A 159 5.82 24.27 20.83
CA LYS A 159 6.52 25.56 20.82
C LYS A 159 5.68 26.67 20.19
N ALA A 160 4.81 26.33 19.23
CA ALA A 160 3.83 27.25 18.64
C ALA A 160 2.58 27.47 19.50
N GLY A 161 2.51 26.87 20.70
CA GLY A 161 1.41 27.06 21.66
C GLY A 161 0.20 26.13 21.42
N LEU A 162 0.30 25.14 20.54
CA LEU A 162 -0.80 24.20 20.32
C LEU A 162 -0.93 23.21 21.50
N PRO A 163 -2.15 22.95 22.01
CA PRO A 163 -2.37 22.05 23.14
C PRO A 163 -2.38 20.58 22.68
N VAL A 164 -1.31 20.14 21.99
CA VAL A 164 -1.15 18.77 21.50
C VAL A 164 -0.30 17.92 22.43
N THR A 165 -0.78 16.72 22.73
CA THR A 165 -0.13 15.77 23.63
C THR A 165 0.58 14.65 22.89
N GLU A 166 0.12 14.29 21.70
CA GLU A 166 0.72 13.22 20.90
C GLU A 166 0.79 13.58 19.42
N ALA A 167 1.68 12.88 18.73
CA ALA A 167 1.88 13.00 17.30
C ALA A 167 1.86 11.62 16.63
N LEU A 168 1.44 11.55 15.38
CA LEU A 168 1.46 10.33 14.56
C LEU A 168 2.10 10.64 13.20
N ILE A 169 2.72 9.63 12.59
CA ILE A 169 3.21 9.70 11.22
C ILE A 169 2.36 8.74 10.38
N LEU A 170 1.79 9.26 9.30
CA LEU A 170 1.03 8.51 8.32
C LEU A 170 1.87 8.42 7.04
N GLY A 171 2.38 7.22 6.72
CA GLY A 171 3.01 6.94 5.44
C GLY A 171 1.99 6.77 4.32
N HIS A 172 2.46 6.56 3.09
CA HIS A 172 1.62 6.27 1.91
C HIS A 172 0.52 7.31 1.64
N ALA A 173 0.78 8.58 1.96
CA ALA A 173 -0.19 9.65 1.81
C ALA A 173 0.26 10.64 0.73
N ASN A 174 -0.68 11.03 -0.16
CA ASN A 174 -0.50 12.06 -1.20
C ASN A 174 0.62 11.80 -2.23
N GLY A 175 1.15 10.58 -2.29
CA GLY A 175 2.20 10.18 -3.21
C GLY A 175 2.98 8.97 -2.68
N TYR A 176 4.02 8.59 -3.42
CA TYR A 176 4.88 7.47 -3.07
C TYR A 176 6.32 7.73 -3.54
N LEU A 177 7.27 7.71 -2.60
CA LEU A 177 8.70 7.95 -2.75
C LEU A 177 9.51 6.76 -2.22
N GLU A 178 8.97 5.55 -2.38
CA GLU A 178 9.59 4.34 -1.85
C GLU A 178 9.81 4.47 -0.32
N TYR A 179 11.00 4.13 0.18
CA TYR A 179 11.30 4.06 1.60
C TYR A 179 11.94 5.34 2.12
N ILE A 180 11.70 5.65 3.39
CA ILE A 180 12.29 6.79 4.08
C ILE A 180 13.02 6.28 5.32
N THR A 181 14.35 6.24 5.25
CA THR A 181 15.24 5.79 6.32
C THR A 181 15.95 6.95 7.01
N THR A 182 16.36 6.74 8.26
CA THR A 182 17.35 7.62 8.90
C THR A 182 18.70 7.51 8.20
N ALA A 183 19.58 8.52 8.37
CA ALA A 183 20.92 8.48 7.80
C ALA A 183 21.73 7.25 8.29
N GLU A 184 21.51 6.84 9.53
CA GLU A 184 22.16 5.67 10.14
C GLU A 184 21.66 4.36 9.53
N GLU A 185 20.34 4.19 9.38
CA GLU A 185 19.75 3.04 8.70
C GLU A 185 20.16 3.00 7.22
N TYR A 186 20.20 4.17 6.56
CA TYR A 186 20.64 4.32 5.18
C TYR A 186 22.04 3.74 4.96
N THR A 187 22.98 3.98 5.89
CA THR A 187 24.37 3.53 5.74
C THR A 187 24.50 2.01 5.61
N ALA A 188 23.55 1.25 6.14
CA ALA A 188 23.58 -0.21 6.08
C ALA A 188 23.22 -0.73 4.68
N GLN A 189 22.45 0.02 3.90
CA GLN A 189 22.01 -0.38 2.54
C GLN A 189 21.32 -1.76 2.52
N TYR A 190 20.43 -2.00 3.49
CA TYR A 190 19.33 -2.95 3.35
C TYR A 190 18.33 -2.47 2.28
N TYR A 191 17.25 -3.21 2.05
CA TYR A 191 16.25 -2.88 1.02
C TYR A 191 15.75 -1.43 1.17
N GLU A 192 15.41 -1.03 2.39
CA GLU A 192 14.87 0.30 2.72
C GLU A 192 15.90 1.41 2.45
N GLY A 193 17.18 1.15 2.77
CA GLY A 193 18.27 2.09 2.54
C GLY A 193 18.58 2.26 1.04
N GLY A 194 18.50 1.18 0.26
CA GLY A 194 18.61 1.24 -1.19
C GLY A 194 17.44 1.99 -1.83
N SER A 195 16.26 1.85 -1.24
CA SER A 195 15.00 2.45 -1.67
C SER A 195 14.76 3.86 -1.12
N THR A 196 15.68 4.44 -0.34
CA THR A 196 15.61 5.85 0.10
C THR A 196 16.20 6.76 -0.98
N ILE A 197 15.37 7.19 -1.92
CA ILE A 197 15.83 7.67 -3.23
C ILE A 197 16.56 9.01 -3.21
N TYR A 198 16.24 9.91 -2.26
CA TYR A 198 16.87 11.24 -2.14
C TYR A 198 18.07 11.29 -1.18
N GLY A 199 18.57 10.11 -0.79
CA GLY A 199 19.81 9.94 -0.04
C GLY A 199 19.64 10.07 1.47
N PRO A 200 20.75 10.10 2.25
CA PRO A 200 20.71 9.95 3.71
C PRO A 200 20.00 11.10 4.45
N GLY A 201 19.83 12.26 3.80
CA GLY A 201 19.16 13.43 4.37
C GLY A 201 17.64 13.39 4.33
N GLU A 202 17.03 12.40 3.66
CA GLU A 202 15.62 12.38 3.30
C GLU A 202 14.68 12.38 4.53
N ALA A 203 14.89 11.48 5.51
CA ALA A 203 14.05 11.47 6.71
C ALA A 203 14.16 12.79 7.52
N ALA A 204 15.36 13.36 7.61
CA ALA A 204 15.56 14.62 8.32
C ALA A 204 14.88 15.80 7.60
N MET A 205 14.85 15.77 6.26
CA MET A 205 14.12 16.73 5.44
C MET A 205 12.61 16.68 5.75
N PHE A 206 12.00 15.49 5.75
CA PHE A 206 10.59 15.34 6.09
C PHE A 206 10.28 15.76 7.53
N GLY A 207 11.13 15.40 8.50
CA GLY A 207 11.00 15.87 9.88
C GLY A 207 10.98 17.41 9.99
N ARG A 208 11.88 18.10 9.27
CA ARG A 208 11.89 19.58 9.20
C ARG A 208 10.65 20.14 8.50
N ALA A 209 10.19 19.53 7.42
CA ALA A 209 9.02 19.98 6.69
C ALA A 209 7.75 19.87 7.56
N LEU A 210 7.54 18.72 8.20
CA LEU A 210 6.43 18.50 9.13
C LEU A 210 6.50 19.44 10.33
N ALA A 211 7.68 19.64 10.91
CA ALA A 211 7.86 20.58 12.03
C ALA A 211 7.49 22.02 11.64
N ARG A 212 7.85 22.48 10.44
CA ARG A 212 7.47 23.81 9.93
C ARG A 212 5.96 23.93 9.75
N LEU A 213 5.32 22.92 9.14
CA LEU A 213 3.87 22.89 8.95
C LEU A 213 3.11 22.83 10.27
N ALA A 214 3.61 22.08 11.25
CA ALA A 214 3.00 21.98 12.57
C ALA A 214 3.05 23.31 13.33
N ALA A 215 4.12 24.09 13.17
CA ALA A 215 4.21 25.44 13.74
C ALA A 215 3.30 26.46 13.04
N SER A 216 2.89 26.21 11.80
CA SER A 216 2.02 27.09 11.03
C SER A 216 0.54 26.70 11.06
N LEU A 217 0.15 25.67 11.83
CA LEU A 217 -1.24 25.28 11.99
C LEU A 217 -2.04 26.44 12.59
N SER A 218 -3.25 26.69 12.06
CA SER A 218 -4.18 27.63 12.67
C SER A 218 -4.55 27.18 14.08
N ALA A 219 -4.59 28.12 15.02
CA ALA A 219 -4.92 27.86 16.43
C ALA A 219 -6.44 27.77 16.70
N GLY A 220 -7.29 27.60 15.68
CA GLY A 220 -8.75 27.54 15.82
C GLY A 220 -9.45 26.92 14.62
N ASP A 221 -10.78 26.86 14.67
CA ASP A 221 -11.65 26.10 13.73
C ASP A 221 -11.68 26.66 12.28
N SER A 222 -11.01 27.78 12.03
CA SER A 222 -10.85 28.31 10.68
C SER A 222 -9.69 27.62 9.96
N LEU A 223 -9.98 26.94 8.85
CA LEU A 223 -8.96 26.38 7.97
C LEU A 223 -8.38 27.49 7.10
N PRO A 224 -7.05 27.76 7.14
CA PRO A 224 -6.44 28.70 6.21
C PRO A 224 -6.58 28.18 4.78
N ALA A 225 -6.79 29.09 3.82
CA ALA A 225 -6.71 28.75 2.42
C ALA A 225 -5.28 28.30 2.11
N THR A 226 -5.11 27.04 1.72
CA THR A 226 -3.82 26.50 1.27
C THR A 226 -3.96 26.20 -0.21
N ALA A 227 -3.32 27.01 -1.07
CA ALA A 227 -3.23 26.71 -2.48
C ALA A 227 -2.06 25.75 -2.69
N ALA A 228 -2.33 24.56 -3.22
CA ALA A 228 -1.28 23.72 -3.77
C ALA A 228 -0.86 24.31 -5.14
N PRO A 229 0.44 24.43 -5.45
CA PRO A 229 0.84 24.78 -6.80
C PRO A 229 0.30 23.73 -7.78
N PRO A 230 -0.14 24.12 -8.99
CA PRO A 230 -0.51 23.17 -10.02
C PRO A 230 0.69 22.27 -10.33
N LEU A 231 0.45 20.97 -10.44
CA LEU A 231 1.45 20.00 -10.84
C LEU A 231 1.15 19.55 -12.25
N ASP A 232 2.11 19.74 -13.16
CA ASP A 232 2.05 19.14 -14.49
C ASP A 232 2.38 17.65 -14.39
N LEU A 233 1.33 16.85 -14.23
CA LEU A 233 1.46 15.40 -14.19
C LEU A 233 1.55 14.86 -15.62
N VAL A 234 2.69 14.26 -15.96
CA VAL A 234 2.81 13.45 -17.17
C VAL A 234 2.12 12.11 -16.90
N VAL A 235 0.81 12.07 -17.14
CA VAL A 235 0.04 10.82 -17.14
C VAL A 235 0.54 10.03 -18.35
N GLY A 236 1.52 9.16 -18.12
CA GLY A 236 2.12 8.34 -19.17
C GLY A 236 1.06 7.56 -19.96
N HIS A 237 1.44 7.01 -21.11
CA HIS A 237 0.50 6.26 -21.93
C HIS A 237 0.07 4.96 -21.25
N GLN A 238 -1.22 4.64 -21.28
CA GLN A 238 -1.72 3.34 -20.84
C GLN A 238 -1.04 2.24 -21.67
N ARG A 239 -0.22 1.41 -21.03
CA ARG A 239 0.40 0.23 -21.65
C ARG A 239 -0.36 -1.02 -21.24
N ARG A 240 -0.75 -1.83 -22.22
CA ARG A 240 -1.30 -3.16 -21.98
C ARG A 240 -0.14 -4.13 -21.69
N VAL A 241 0.25 -4.23 -20.41
CA VAL A 241 1.38 -5.06 -19.98
C VAL A 241 1.02 -6.55 -20.03
N LEU A 242 -0.23 -6.90 -19.72
CA LEU A 242 -0.73 -8.28 -19.82
C LEU A 242 -1.69 -8.42 -21.00
N PRO A 243 -1.53 -9.45 -21.86
CA PRO A 243 -2.45 -9.69 -22.96
C PRO A 243 -3.82 -10.13 -22.44
N HIS A 244 -4.80 -9.23 -22.48
CA HIS A 244 -6.21 -9.54 -22.25
C HIS A 244 -6.86 -10.03 -23.54
N LYS A 245 -6.85 -11.34 -23.79
CA LYS A 245 -7.83 -11.94 -24.71
C LYS A 245 -9.13 -12.14 -23.94
N SER A 246 -10.06 -11.19 -24.04
CA SER A 246 -11.46 -11.46 -23.70
C SER A 246 -12.18 -12.01 -24.92
N SER A 247 -13.21 -12.83 -24.70
CA SER A 247 -14.09 -13.30 -25.77
C SER A 247 -14.97 -12.14 -26.24
N SER A 248 -15.23 -12.02 -27.54
CA SER A 248 -16.26 -11.09 -28.05
C SER A 248 -17.69 -11.55 -27.77
N ARG A 249 -17.86 -12.82 -27.35
CA ARG A 249 -19.12 -13.38 -26.86
C ARG A 249 -18.89 -13.99 -25.49
N VAL A 250 -19.35 -13.30 -24.47
CA VAL A 250 -19.26 -13.75 -23.08
C VAL A 250 -20.65 -14.26 -22.69
N PRO A 251 -20.81 -15.57 -22.42
CA PRO A 251 -22.09 -16.10 -21.96
C PRO A 251 -22.39 -15.57 -20.55
N ALA A 252 -23.67 -15.58 -20.18
CA ALA A 252 -24.08 -15.25 -18.82
C ALA A 252 -23.34 -16.14 -17.79
N PRO A 253 -23.03 -15.60 -16.60
CA PRO A 253 -22.43 -16.39 -15.54
C PRO A 253 -23.28 -17.61 -15.20
N ARG A 254 -22.66 -18.68 -14.74
CA ARG A 254 -23.35 -19.90 -14.31
C ARG A 254 -22.60 -20.63 -13.21
N VAL A 255 -23.37 -21.26 -12.34
CA VAL A 255 -22.87 -22.26 -11.40
C VAL A 255 -22.94 -23.63 -12.09
N GLU A 256 -21.79 -24.24 -12.35
CA GLU A 256 -21.71 -25.53 -13.06
C GLU A 256 -21.90 -26.72 -12.12
N ARG A 257 -21.33 -26.63 -10.91
CA ARG A 257 -21.40 -27.69 -9.91
C ARG A 257 -21.19 -27.14 -8.52
N VAL A 258 -21.87 -27.70 -7.53
CA VAL A 258 -21.65 -27.41 -6.10
C VAL A 258 -21.52 -28.73 -5.35
N TRP A 259 -20.61 -28.80 -4.38
CA TRP A 259 -20.43 -29.96 -3.50
C TRP A 259 -19.84 -29.52 -2.15
N CYS A 260 -19.85 -30.39 -1.14
CA CYS A 260 -19.13 -30.16 0.10
C CYS A 260 -18.12 -31.28 0.35
N THR A 261 -17.02 -30.94 1.03
CA THR A 261 -16.08 -31.90 1.63
C THR A 261 -15.80 -31.44 3.05
N GLY A 262 -16.22 -32.22 4.06
CA GLY A 262 -16.19 -31.77 5.46
C GLY A 262 -17.05 -30.52 5.66
N ASP A 263 -16.45 -29.49 6.27
CA ASP A 263 -17.05 -28.19 6.57
C ASP A 263 -16.86 -27.16 5.43
N THR A 264 -16.33 -27.59 4.28
CA THR A 264 -16.02 -26.69 3.18
C THR A 264 -16.97 -26.93 2.01
N LEU A 265 -17.66 -25.88 1.59
CA LEU A 265 -18.45 -25.84 0.38
C LEU A 265 -17.56 -25.44 -0.80
N TYR A 266 -17.75 -26.12 -1.92
CA TYR A 266 -17.05 -25.85 -3.17
C TYR A 266 -18.04 -25.61 -4.30
N ALA A 267 -17.65 -24.75 -5.25
CA ALA A 267 -18.36 -24.66 -6.51
C ALA A 267 -17.45 -24.45 -7.72
N TRP A 268 -17.84 -25.04 -8.84
CA TRP A 268 -17.30 -24.75 -10.16
C TRP A 268 -18.17 -23.68 -10.81
N LEU A 269 -17.56 -22.59 -11.22
CA LEU A 269 -18.25 -21.43 -11.76
C LEU A 269 -17.67 -21.07 -13.12
N GLN A 270 -18.53 -20.64 -14.03
CA GLN A 270 -18.12 -19.85 -15.19
C GLN A 270 -18.65 -18.44 -14.97
N LEU A 271 -17.75 -17.48 -14.85
CA LEU A 271 -18.05 -16.10 -14.45
C LEU A 271 -17.83 -15.14 -15.62
N GLY A 272 -18.23 -15.55 -16.83
CA GLY A 272 -18.01 -14.77 -18.04
C GLY A 272 -16.56 -14.76 -18.53
N GLY A 273 -16.10 -13.60 -19.02
CA GLY A 273 -14.76 -13.41 -19.56
C GLY A 273 -13.70 -13.47 -18.47
N ALA A 274 -12.57 -14.14 -18.71
CA ALA A 274 -11.51 -14.27 -17.71
C ALA A 274 -10.83 -12.95 -17.31
N ALA A 275 -11.14 -11.86 -18.03
CA ALA A 275 -10.66 -10.50 -17.76
C ALA A 275 -11.77 -9.58 -17.20
N GLU A 276 -12.99 -10.10 -17.00
CA GLU A 276 -14.19 -9.29 -16.82
C GLU A 276 -14.92 -9.55 -15.49
N TRP A 277 -14.67 -10.66 -14.78
CA TRP A 277 -15.20 -10.78 -13.43
C TRP A 277 -14.47 -9.76 -12.55
N PRO A 278 -15.17 -8.73 -12.05
CA PRO A 278 -14.51 -7.62 -11.42
C PRO A 278 -14.02 -8.03 -10.04
N VAL A 279 -12.73 -7.88 -9.77
CA VAL A 279 -12.29 -7.56 -8.41
C VAL A 279 -12.55 -6.07 -8.28
N ALA A 280 -13.81 -5.68 -8.07
CA ALA A 280 -14.18 -4.27 -8.20
C ALA A 280 -13.80 -3.47 -6.97
N THR A 281 -13.24 -2.28 -7.23
CA THR A 281 -13.15 -1.18 -6.27
C THR A 281 -14.39 -0.29 -6.47
N GLY A 282 -15.18 -0.03 -5.42
CA GLY A 282 -16.37 0.84 -5.50
C GLY A 282 -17.54 0.42 -4.60
N GLU A 283 -18.74 0.93 -4.88
CA GLU A 283 -19.96 0.67 -4.09
C GLU A 283 -20.40 -0.81 -4.23
N VAL A 284 -20.05 -1.60 -3.22
CA VAL A 284 -20.05 -3.08 -3.27
C VAL A 284 -21.47 -3.68 -3.42
N ALA A 285 -22.51 -2.95 -3.00
CA ALA A 285 -23.88 -3.47 -2.97
C ALA A 285 -24.53 -3.62 -4.36
N ALA A 286 -24.07 -2.87 -5.37
CA ALA A 286 -24.65 -2.89 -6.72
C ALA A 286 -23.90 -3.81 -7.71
N GLN A 287 -22.92 -4.57 -7.24
CA GLN A 287 -21.96 -5.25 -8.10
C GLN A 287 -22.27 -6.74 -8.29
N PRO A 288 -21.87 -7.34 -9.43
CA PRO A 288 -21.90 -8.78 -9.61
C PRO A 288 -21.07 -9.45 -8.53
N ARG A 289 -21.68 -10.39 -7.81
CA ARG A 289 -21.04 -11.15 -6.73
C ARG A 289 -21.46 -12.60 -6.75
N VAL A 290 -20.62 -13.46 -6.20
CA VAL A 290 -20.97 -14.85 -5.91
C VAL A 290 -21.35 -14.95 -4.44
N GLU A 291 -22.55 -15.42 -4.15
CA GLU A 291 -23.09 -15.55 -2.79
C GLU A 291 -23.26 -17.02 -2.41
N VAL A 292 -23.06 -17.31 -1.13
CA VAL A 292 -23.53 -18.54 -0.51
C VAL A 292 -24.77 -18.24 0.31
N VAL A 293 -25.85 -18.95 0.04
CA VAL A 293 -27.15 -18.79 0.72
C VAL A 293 -27.58 -20.07 1.40
N VAL A 294 -28.33 -19.96 2.49
CA VAL A 294 -29.00 -21.10 3.11
C VAL A 294 -30.14 -21.57 2.19
N ASP A 295 -30.28 -22.88 2.01
CA ASP A 295 -31.42 -23.48 1.32
C ASP A 295 -32.65 -23.55 2.23
N ASP A 296 -33.23 -22.39 2.51
CA ASP A 296 -34.51 -22.25 3.23
C ASP A 296 -35.43 -21.26 2.49
N ALA A 297 -36.59 -20.96 3.08
CA ALA A 297 -37.54 -20.02 2.50
C ALA A 297 -37.02 -18.57 2.43
N THR A 298 -36.07 -18.20 3.29
CA THR A 298 -35.52 -16.85 3.39
C THR A 298 -34.38 -16.60 2.42
N ARG A 299 -33.68 -17.68 2.00
CA ARG A 299 -32.46 -17.60 1.17
C ARG A 299 -31.45 -16.58 1.70
N THR A 300 -31.27 -16.60 3.02
CA THR A 300 -30.36 -15.71 3.73
C THR A 300 -28.93 -15.90 3.19
N VAL A 301 -28.28 -14.79 2.82
CA VAL A 301 -26.86 -14.77 2.43
C VAL A 301 -26.01 -14.98 3.68
N VAL A 302 -25.17 -16.01 3.67
CA VAL A 302 -24.27 -16.34 4.78
C VAL A 302 -22.81 -16.03 4.46
N SER A 303 -22.48 -15.88 3.19
CA SER A 303 -21.15 -15.49 2.71
C SER A 303 -21.22 -15.00 1.27
N TRP A 304 -20.17 -14.34 0.81
CA TRP A 304 -20.01 -13.81 -0.54
C TRP A 304 -18.53 -13.58 -0.87
N ASP A 305 -18.20 -13.23 -2.10
CA ASP A 305 -16.83 -13.16 -2.62
C ASP A 305 -15.92 -12.06 -2.01
N ASP A 306 -16.44 -11.26 -1.09
CA ASP A 306 -15.68 -10.32 -0.23
C ASP A 306 -15.52 -10.83 1.22
N ASP A 307 -16.06 -12.00 1.54
CA ASP A 307 -15.91 -12.63 2.85
C ASP A 307 -14.52 -13.28 2.99
N PRO A 308 -13.76 -13.02 4.07
CA PRO A 308 -12.44 -13.63 4.28
C PRO A 308 -12.44 -15.16 4.38
N ALA A 309 -13.59 -15.80 4.65
CA ALA A 309 -13.74 -17.26 4.66
C ALA A 309 -14.07 -17.85 3.28
N LEU A 310 -14.32 -17.00 2.27
CA LEU A 310 -14.65 -17.40 0.90
C LEU A 310 -13.51 -17.03 -0.05
N GLU A 311 -13.09 -18.00 -0.84
CA GLU A 311 -12.06 -17.81 -1.85
C GLU A 311 -12.62 -18.08 -3.26
N LEU A 312 -12.34 -17.18 -4.20
CA LEU A 312 -12.53 -17.40 -5.62
C LEU A 312 -11.18 -17.57 -6.31
N ARG A 313 -10.95 -18.75 -6.91
CA ARG A 313 -9.69 -19.09 -7.58
C ARG A 313 -9.93 -19.29 -9.07
N LEU A 314 -9.26 -18.52 -9.93
CA LEU A 314 -9.25 -18.79 -11.36
C LEU A 314 -8.46 -20.07 -11.65
N ARG A 315 -9.13 -21.11 -12.15
CA ARG A 315 -8.53 -22.43 -12.38
C ARG A 315 -8.11 -22.66 -13.82
N SER A 316 -8.83 -22.10 -14.79
CA SER A 316 -8.47 -22.21 -16.20
C SER A 316 -9.03 -21.09 -17.06
N ARG A 317 -8.40 -20.88 -18.22
CA ARG A 317 -8.85 -19.93 -19.25
C ARG A 317 -8.88 -20.65 -20.60
N ARG A 318 -10.02 -20.61 -21.30
CA ARG A 318 -10.18 -21.21 -22.64
C ARG A 318 -11.13 -20.35 -23.47
N GLY A 319 -10.70 -19.98 -24.68
CA GLY A 319 -11.52 -19.19 -25.60
C GLY A 319 -11.93 -17.81 -25.06
N GLY A 320 -11.14 -17.21 -24.17
CA GLY A 320 -11.46 -15.93 -23.51
C GLY A 320 -12.36 -16.04 -22.28
N LEU A 321 -12.89 -17.24 -21.98
CA LEU A 321 -13.70 -17.51 -20.79
C LEU A 321 -12.83 -17.94 -19.60
N GLY A 322 -13.30 -17.64 -18.39
CA GLY A 322 -12.65 -18.03 -17.13
C GLY A 322 -13.49 -19.03 -16.34
N TRP A 323 -12.86 -20.11 -15.88
CA TRP A 323 -13.46 -21.07 -14.95
C TRP A 323 -12.85 -20.91 -13.57
N TRP A 324 -13.72 -20.79 -12.58
CA TRP A 324 -13.38 -20.47 -11.21
C TRP A 324 -13.80 -21.60 -10.27
N GLU A 325 -13.02 -21.75 -9.21
CA GLU A 325 -13.34 -22.59 -8.07
C GLU A 325 -13.66 -21.67 -6.90
N LEU A 326 -14.87 -21.78 -6.35
CA LEU A 326 -15.25 -21.22 -5.07
C LEU A 326 -14.90 -22.21 -3.97
N ARG A 327 -14.36 -21.70 -2.86
CA ARG A 327 -14.16 -22.45 -1.61
C ARG A 327 -14.67 -21.61 -0.45
N TRP A 328 -15.61 -22.12 0.32
CA TRP A 328 -16.12 -21.45 1.52
C TRP A 328 -16.08 -22.41 2.70
N SER A 329 -15.27 -22.08 3.70
CA SER A 329 -15.09 -22.89 4.91
C SER A 329 -16.06 -22.45 6.02
N GLY A 330 -16.45 -23.37 6.90
CA GLY A 330 -17.38 -23.10 8.00
C GLY A 330 -18.85 -23.47 7.69
N ALA A 331 -19.10 -24.18 6.60
CA ALA A 331 -20.40 -24.76 6.30
C ALA A 331 -20.73 -25.86 7.32
N SER A 332 -21.84 -25.75 8.05
CA SER A 332 -22.17 -26.71 9.11
C SER A 332 -23.68 -26.96 9.23
N GLY A 333 -24.06 -28.24 9.20
CA GLY A 333 -25.40 -28.73 9.59
C GLY A 333 -26.58 -28.23 8.75
N ARG A 334 -26.36 -27.48 7.67
CA ARG A 334 -27.39 -26.89 6.81
C ARG A 334 -27.19 -27.28 5.35
N ALA A 335 -28.25 -27.12 4.57
CA ALA A 335 -28.16 -27.13 3.12
C ALA A 335 -27.89 -25.71 2.61
N TYR A 336 -27.02 -25.60 1.61
CA TYR A 336 -26.56 -24.34 1.05
C TYR A 336 -26.69 -24.35 -0.47
N ARG A 337 -26.78 -23.17 -1.06
CA ARG A 337 -26.69 -22.95 -2.51
C ARG A 337 -25.66 -21.87 -2.80
N VAL A 338 -25.10 -21.94 -4.00
CA VAL A 338 -24.36 -20.83 -4.58
C VAL A 338 -25.29 -20.06 -5.51
N ARG A 339 -25.34 -18.75 -5.31
CA ARG A 339 -26.17 -17.82 -6.05
C ARG A 339 -25.30 -16.78 -6.74
N ILE A 340 -25.67 -16.45 -7.97
CA ILE A 340 -25.17 -15.29 -8.69
C ILE A 340 -26.41 -14.45 -9.01
N PRO A 341 -26.59 -13.24 -8.45
CA PRO A 341 -27.77 -12.43 -8.69
C PRO A 341 -28.08 -12.28 -10.19
N GLY A 342 -29.34 -12.49 -10.57
CA GLY A 342 -29.77 -12.46 -11.98
C GLY A 342 -29.54 -13.76 -12.77
N VAL A 343 -29.01 -14.82 -12.14
CA VAL A 343 -28.84 -16.16 -12.70
C VAL A 343 -29.59 -17.18 -11.84
N THR A 344 -29.99 -18.31 -12.43
CA THR A 344 -30.56 -19.43 -11.69
C THR A 344 -29.60 -19.94 -10.61
N ASP A 345 -30.08 -20.04 -9.38
CA ASP A 345 -29.34 -20.61 -8.25
C ASP A 345 -28.86 -22.04 -8.52
N SER A 346 -27.79 -22.44 -7.85
CA SER A 346 -27.37 -23.83 -7.85
C SER A 346 -28.41 -24.77 -7.23
N ASN A 347 -28.27 -26.06 -7.52
CA ASN A 347 -28.88 -27.09 -6.70
C ASN A 347 -28.35 -27.00 -5.25
N PRO A 348 -29.17 -27.36 -4.25
CA PRO A 348 -28.73 -27.31 -2.87
C PRO A 348 -27.76 -28.45 -2.58
N VAL A 349 -26.79 -28.19 -1.70
CA VAL A 349 -25.88 -29.20 -1.17
C VAL A 349 -25.94 -29.16 0.35
N LYS A 350 -26.04 -30.34 0.97
CA LYS A 350 -25.92 -30.47 2.43
C LYS A 350 -24.46 -30.69 2.79
N CYS A 351 -23.89 -29.80 3.60
CA CYS A 351 -22.55 -30.02 4.15
C CYS A 351 -22.66 -30.80 5.47
N SER A 352 -21.77 -31.77 5.65
CA SER A 352 -21.67 -32.56 6.88
C SER A 352 -21.18 -31.67 8.01
N THR A 353 -21.60 -31.94 9.25
CA THR A 353 -20.86 -31.45 10.40
C THR A 353 -19.47 -32.11 10.43
N PRO A 354 -18.41 -31.38 10.84
CA PRO A 354 -17.08 -31.93 11.02
C PRO A 354 -17.06 -33.18 11.91
#